data_AF-A0AA40BDK9-F1
#
_entry.id   AF-A0AA40BDK9-F1
#
_cell.length_a   1.000
_cell.length_b   1.000
_cell.length_c   1.000
_cell.angle_alpha   90.00
_cell.angle_beta   90.00
_cell.angle_gamma   90.00
#
_symmetry.space_group_name_H-M   'P 1'
#
loop_
_entity.id
_entity.type
_entity.pdbx_description
1 polymer ?
#
loop_
_entity_poly.entity_id
_entity_poly.type
_entity_poly.pdbx_seq_one_letter_code
_entity_poly.pdbx_strand_id
1 'polypeptide(L)'
;MQTRSQGMRLCKWCRTLNLDAIFQRKHCTDRGGPVRQRKRAGREFSVDSCPLCRLIAHTFGDPAGELRGNDYQLYSYSSSRINSGGWAAIDTIMLSLQDKTRFHGRDFSREMRFLVPQVQADKPIRIIPPLVSASLLREWVTRCLEGHDKLCGLAADAMAPLSEISSFRTIDCRTGKLVPWIGQPYATLSYVWGGEPAPLFTAALDIPQLPPTIQDTIALTVALGIGHLWIDRYCISQQSDAEKAEQLPKMDLIYNLSEVTIINADGEGTKLGLAGMMGQPRKTRQPQTRIGTRLLASTPRHASFDIRTSIWWSRGWTYQEGVLARRRVVFTQGQVYYECGGMYCCEALNFDLDALHTLDGQRFKAQYYRRNKNTDKLALFKSVGLGGSAWDVTRRIQEYSGKALREEDVLDGIRGVLGAMERGRWRLRHLWGVPVLPRGPRPTGRRSEEMDEYKEAYDSITWTPTIGLCAGLCWRGESRLERRADFPSWSWTGWK
;
A
#
# COMPACT_ATOMS: atom_id res chain seq x y z
N MET A 1 -30.66 -8.08 -7.79
CA MET A 1 -31.74 -8.51 -6.87
C MET A 1 -31.92 -7.50 -5.75
N GLN A 2 -32.95 -6.66 -5.85
CA GLN A 2 -33.42 -5.79 -4.77
C GLN A 2 -34.19 -6.64 -3.75
N THR A 3 -33.56 -6.97 -2.62
CA THR A 3 -34.25 -7.64 -1.52
C THR A 3 -34.87 -6.59 -0.58
N ARG A 4 -36.20 -6.54 -0.63
CA ARG A 4 -37.16 -5.96 0.33
C ARG A 4 -36.55 -5.49 1.66
N SER A 5 -36.34 -4.18 1.82
CA SER A 5 -36.06 -3.55 3.11
C SER A 5 -37.36 -3.25 3.88
N GLN A 6 -38.25 -4.23 4.01
CA GLN A 6 -39.35 -4.14 4.97
C GLN A 6 -38.77 -4.21 6.39
N GLY A 7 -39.23 -3.31 7.26
CA GLY A 7 -38.60 -3.00 8.55
C GLY A 7 -38.50 -4.18 9.51
N MET A 8 -37.37 -4.89 9.52
CA MET A 8 -37.03 -5.82 10.59
C MET A 8 -36.80 -5.04 11.89
N ARG A 9 -37.60 -5.34 12.92
CA ARG A 9 -37.44 -4.78 14.27
C ARG A 9 -36.10 -5.21 14.88
N LEU A 10 -35.47 -4.31 15.62
CA LEU A 10 -34.26 -4.63 16.39
C LEU A 10 -34.54 -5.73 17.43
N CYS A 11 -33.59 -6.64 17.64
CA CYS A 11 -33.67 -7.65 18.69
C CYS A 11 -33.66 -7.00 20.09
N LYS A 12 -34.00 -7.75 21.15
CA LYS A 12 -34.07 -7.23 22.53
C LYS A 12 -32.78 -6.54 22.95
N TRP A 13 -31.62 -7.14 22.66
CA TRP A 13 -30.32 -6.55 23.00
C TRP A 13 -30.04 -5.27 22.20
N CYS A 14 -30.20 -5.28 20.87
CA CYS A 14 -29.96 -4.11 20.03
C CYS A 14 -30.87 -2.93 20.38
N ARG A 15 -32.11 -3.17 20.85
CA ARG A 15 -33.01 -2.12 21.34
C ARG A 15 -32.51 -1.41 22.60
N THR A 16 -31.65 -2.04 23.40
CA THR A 16 -31.06 -1.40 24.59
C THR A 16 -29.96 -0.41 24.26
N LEU A 17 -29.46 -0.39 23.01
CA LEU A 17 -28.41 0.53 22.60
C LEU A 17 -29.02 1.88 22.21
N ASN A 18 -28.83 2.89 23.06
CA ASN A 18 -29.14 4.26 22.72
C ASN A 18 -28.05 4.82 21.79
N LEU A 19 -28.19 4.56 20.48
CA LEU A 19 -27.21 4.96 19.47
C LEU A 19 -27.02 6.49 19.41
N ASP A 20 -28.07 7.27 19.68
CA ASP A 20 -27.98 8.73 19.71
C ASP A 20 -27.02 9.20 20.81
N ALA A 21 -27.21 8.70 22.02
CA ALA A 21 -26.33 9.01 23.14
C ALA A 21 -24.92 8.47 22.91
N ILE A 22 -24.78 7.28 22.32
CA ILE A 22 -23.47 6.66 22.07
C ILE A 22 -22.63 7.49 21.09
N PHE A 23 -23.19 7.91 19.95
CA PHE A 23 -22.45 8.66 18.94
C PHE A 23 -22.21 10.13 19.28
N GLN A 24 -22.72 10.60 20.43
CA GLN A 24 -22.39 11.91 21.00
C GLN A 24 -21.28 11.83 22.08
N ARG A 25 -20.81 10.63 22.46
CA ARG A 25 -19.77 10.45 23.47
C ARG A 25 -18.40 10.85 22.93
N LYS A 26 -17.88 11.99 23.36
CA LYS A 26 -16.47 12.36 23.15
C LYS A 26 -15.58 11.62 24.14
N HIS A 27 -14.42 11.16 23.67
CA HIS A 27 -13.43 10.44 24.46
C HIS A 27 -12.12 11.22 24.55
N CYS A 28 -11.48 11.15 25.71
CA CYS A 28 -10.19 11.80 25.97
C CYS A 28 -9.00 10.88 25.67
N THR A 29 -9.21 9.57 25.56
CA THR A 29 -8.16 8.55 25.39
C THR A 29 -8.45 7.64 24.20
N ASP A 30 -7.41 6.94 23.75
CA ASP A 30 -7.45 5.93 22.68
C ASP A 30 -8.12 4.61 23.10
N ARG A 31 -8.33 4.41 24.40
CA ARG A 31 -8.95 3.20 24.97
C ARG A 31 -10.46 3.12 24.74
N GLY A 32 -11.08 4.24 24.33
CA GLY A 32 -12.53 4.33 24.18
C GLY A 32 -13.28 4.18 25.51
N GLY A 33 -14.60 4.04 25.42
CA GLY A 33 -15.47 3.81 26.57
C GLY A 33 -16.35 2.58 26.36
N PRO A 34 -16.54 1.73 27.38
CA PRO A 34 -17.43 0.58 27.27
C PRO A 34 -18.88 1.07 27.08
N VAL A 35 -19.56 0.46 26.12
CA VAL A 35 -20.97 0.75 25.82
C VAL A 35 -21.87 -0.31 26.42
N ARG A 36 -21.71 -1.57 25.99
CA ARG A 36 -22.53 -2.69 26.46
C ARG A 36 -21.83 -4.01 26.25
N GLN A 37 -21.93 -4.90 27.24
CA GLN A 37 -21.45 -6.27 27.13
C GLN A 37 -22.54 -7.18 26.54
N ARG A 38 -22.13 -8.18 25.77
CA ARG A 38 -22.93 -9.32 25.34
C ARG A 38 -22.22 -10.60 25.78
N LYS A 39 -22.82 -11.32 26.73
CA LYS A 39 -22.30 -12.63 27.16
C LYS A 39 -22.79 -13.71 26.20
N ARG A 40 -21.98 -14.75 25.98
CA ARG A 40 -22.30 -15.94 25.14
C ARG A 40 -22.92 -15.57 23.80
N ALA A 41 -22.20 -14.77 23.02
CA ALA A 41 -22.66 -14.18 21.76
C ALA A 41 -22.85 -15.18 20.59
N GLY A 42 -23.16 -16.47 20.85
CA GLY A 42 -23.31 -17.54 19.86
C GLY A 42 -24.43 -17.31 18.84
N ARG A 43 -25.23 -18.34 18.49
CA ARG A 43 -26.24 -18.32 17.38
C ARG A 43 -27.23 -17.13 17.33
N GLU A 44 -27.25 -16.22 18.32
CA GLU A 44 -28.07 -15.01 18.39
C GLU A 44 -27.39 -13.69 17.92
N PHE A 45 -26.08 -13.69 17.63
CA PHE A 45 -25.46 -12.69 16.75
C PHE A 45 -25.42 -13.24 15.31
N SER A 46 -26.52 -13.87 14.90
CA SER A 46 -26.67 -14.35 13.54
C SER A 46 -27.03 -13.18 12.60
N VAL A 47 -26.57 -13.29 11.36
CA VAL A 47 -27.01 -12.47 10.22
C VAL A 47 -28.54 -12.43 10.06
N ASP A 48 -29.26 -13.38 10.65
CA ASP A 48 -30.73 -13.48 10.60
C ASP A 48 -31.44 -12.81 11.80
N SER A 49 -30.70 -12.39 12.83
CA SER A 49 -31.32 -11.93 14.09
C SER A 49 -31.98 -10.55 13.98
N CYS A 50 -31.26 -9.54 13.49
CA CYS A 50 -31.80 -8.21 13.18
C CYS A 50 -30.79 -7.41 12.34
N PRO A 51 -31.16 -6.25 11.76
CA PRO A 51 -30.28 -5.49 10.87
C PRO A 51 -28.97 -5.03 11.54
N LEU A 52 -29.01 -4.63 12.82
CA LEU A 52 -27.80 -4.23 13.56
C LEU A 52 -26.92 -5.45 13.91
N CYS A 53 -27.52 -6.58 14.29
CA CYS A 53 -26.77 -7.83 14.51
C CYS A 53 -26.06 -8.24 13.21
N ARG A 54 -26.76 -8.23 12.07
CA ARG A 54 -26.19 -8.56 10.76
C ARG A 54 -25.00 -7.67 10.42
N LEU A 55 -25.12 -6.36 10.64
CA LEU A 55 -24.01 -5.44 10.40
C LEU A 55 -22.82 -5.73 11.32
N ILE A 56 -23.05 -5.97 12.62
CA ILE A 56 -22.00 -6.35 13.57
C ILE A 56 -21.33 -7.67 13.14
N ALA A 57 -22.11 -8.68 12.74
CA ALA A 57 -21.61 -9.97 12.30
C ALA A 57 -20.72 -9.85 11.04
N HIS A 58 -21.16 -9.12 10.01
CA HIS A 58 -20.32 -8.87 8.83
C HIS A 58 -19.07 -8.04 9.11
N THR A 59 -19.12 -7.17 10.12
CA THR A 59 -17.98 -6.29 10.45
C THR A 59 -16.92 -7.04 11.25
N PHE A 60 -17.33 -7.77 12.30
CA PHE A 60 -16.43 -8.32 13.32
C PHE A 60 -16.35 -9.87 13.32
N GLY A 61 -17.24 -10.54 12.60
CA GLY A 61 -17.27 -11.99 12.46
C GLY A 61 -16.19 -12.53 11.52
N ASP A 62 -16.18 -13.85 11.38
CA ASP A 62 -15.35 -14.54 10.39
C ASP A 62 -15.84 -14.29 8.94
N PRO A 63 -15.22 -14.87 7.89
CA PRO A 63 -15.69 -14.70 6.52
C PRO A 63 -17.13 -15.18 6.26
N ALA A 64 -17.67 -16.09 7.08
CA ALA A 64 -19.08 -16.50 7.03
C ALA A 64 -20.02 -15.49 7.72
N GLY A 65 -19.45 -14.47 8.37
CA GLY A 65 -20.18 -13.47 9.15
C GLY A 65 -20.62 -13.99 10.50
N GLU A 66 -19.98 -15.03 11.03
CA GLU A 66 -20.33 -15.60 12.32
C GLU A 66 -19.39 -15.11 13.43
N LEU A 67 -19.99 -14.71 14.56
CA LEU A 67 -19.27 -14.47 15.80
C LEU A 67 -19.24 -15.77 16.61
N ARG A 68 -18.11 -16.05 17.26
CA ARG A 68 -17.97 -17.23 18.11
C ARG A 68 -18.88 -17.11 19.34
N GLY A 69 -19.15 -18.22 20.02
CA GLY A 69 -19.92 -18.25 21.29
C GLY A 69 -19.25 -17.56 22.49
N ASN A 70 -18.39 -16.56 22.26
CA ASN A 70 -17.58 -15.88 23.25
C ASN A 70 -18.33 -14.71 23.91
N ASP A 71 -17.71 -14.11 24.94
CA ASP A 71 -18.17 -12.87 25.56
C ASP A 71 -17.58 -11.68 24.83
N TYR A 72 -18.44 -10.79 24.33
CA TYR A 72 -18.01 -9.58 23.61
C TYR A 72 -18.39 -8.32 24.36
N GLN A 73 -17.57 -7.28 24.17
CA GLN A 73 -17.81 -5.94 24.70
C GLN A 73 -17.82 -4.93 23.56
N LEU A 74 -18.93 -4.20 23.45
CA LEU A 74 -19.02 -3.05 22.55
C LEU A 74 -18.35 -1.85 23.23
N TYR A 75 -17.48 -1.18 22.49
CA TYR A 75 -16.79 0.05 22.89
C TYR A 75 -17.07 1.16 21.89
N SER A 76 -17.12 2.41 22.39
CA SER A 76 -17.14 3.62 21.57
C SER A 76 -15.79 4.34 21.64
N TYR A 77 -15.36 4.93 20.54
CA TYR A 77 -14.09 5.63 20.39
C TYR A 77 -14.30 6.97 19.68
N SER A 78 -13.48 7.96 20.02
CA SER A 78 -13.32 9.16 19.17
C SER A 78 -12.18 8.90 18.20
N SER A 79 -12.43 9.02 16.90
CA SER A 79 -11.43 8.79 15.85
C SER A 79 -10.21 9.70 16.00
N SER A 80 -10.42 10.94 16.45
CA SER A 80 -9.36 11.92 16.79
C SER A 80 -8.41 11.48 17.90
N ARG A 81 -8.73 10.42 18.65
CA ARG A 81 -7.85 9.80 19.67
C ARG A 81 -7.17 8.53 19.17
N ILE A 82 -7.54 8.00 18.00
CA ILE A 82 -6.94 6.80 17.43
C ILE A 82 -5.79 7.20 16.49
N ASN A 83 -4.57 6.92 16.93
CA ASN A 83 -3.35 7.29 16.21
C ASN A 83 -2.94 6.31 15.08
N SER A 84 -3.81 5.36 14.72
CA SER A 84 -3.58 4.37 13.66
C SER A 84 -4.59 4.52 12.53
N GLY A 85 -4.33 3.91 11.37
CA GLY A 85 -5.22 3.87 10.20
C GLY A 85 -5.67 5.22 9.61
N GLY A 86 -5.06 6.36 9.98
CA GLY A 86 -5.47 7.70 9.54
C GLY A 86 -6.69 8.23 10.27
N TRP A 87 -7.18 7.52 11.30
CA TRP A 87 -8.42 7.87 12.01
C TRP A 87 -8.35 9.23 12.72
N ALA A 88 -7.17 9.63 13.19
CA ALA A 88 -6.96 10.94 13.80
C ALA A 88 -7.23 12.12 12.84
N ALA A 89 -7.33 11.88 11.53
CA ALA A 89 -7.60 12.91 10.53
C ALA A 89 -9.08 13.26 10.39
N ILE A 90 -9.98 12.47 10.98
CA ILE A 90 -11.42 12.71 10.95
C ILE A 90 -11.97 12.88 12.37
N ASP A 91 -13.07 13.61 12.53
CA ASP A 91 -13.76 13.76 13.82
C ASP A 91 -15.11 13.04 13.82
N THR A 92 -15.10 11.78 14.22
CA THR A 92 -16.31 10.95 14.34
C THR A 92 -16.22 9.99 15.52
N ILE A 93 -17.38 9.55 16.00
CA ILE A 93 -17.48 8.47 16.98
C ILE A 93 -17.64 7.14 16.27
N MET A 94 -16.88 6.15 16.71
CA MET A 94 -16.78 4.84 16.09
C MET A 94 -17.08 3.75 17.12
N LEU A 95 -17.68 2.64 16.68
CA LEU A 95 -17.92 1.47 17.53
C LEU A 95 -17.06 0.30 17.11
N SER A 96 -16.45 -0.37 18.09
CA SER A 96 -15.74 -1.63 17.88
C SER A 96 -16.22 -2.69 18.86
N LEU A 97 -16.17 -3.96 18.44
CA LEU A 97 -16.53 -5.11 19.25
C LEU A 97 -15.27 -5.87 19.65
N GLN A 98 -15.01 -5.98 20.95
CA GLN A 98 -13.84 -6.70 21.48
C GLN A 98 -14.25 -8.05 22.07
N ASP A 99 -13.50 -9.10 21.75
CA ASP A 99 -13.63 -10.43 22.37
C ASP A 99 -12.92 -10.46 23.72
N LYS A 100 -13.69 -10.64 24.80
CA LYS A 100 -13.15 -10.66 26.17
C LYS A 100 -12.53 -11.99 26.57
N THR A 101 -12.76 -13.09 25.83
CA THR A 101 -12.20 -14.40 26.19
C THR A 101 -10.76 -14.58 25.72
N ARG A 102 -10.30 -13.76 24.77
CA ARG A 102 -8.92 -13.77 24.23
C ARG A 102 -8.01 -12.71 24.84
N PHE A 103 -8.39 -12.07 25.95
CA PHE A 103 -7.59 -11.03 26.60
C PHE A 103 -6.37 -11.63 27.35
N HIS A 104 -5.41 -12.15 26.59
CA HIS A 104 -4.04 -12.44 27.03
C HIS A 104 -3.09 -11.66 26.12
N GLY A 105 -2.75 -10.44 26.53
CA GLY A 105 -1.75 -9.61 25.85
C GLY A 105 -2.31 -8.54 24.92
N ARG A 106 -1.56 -7.45 24.78
CA ARG A 106 -1.81 -6.30 23.90
C ARG A 106 -1.68 -6.72 22.44
N ASP A 107 -2.63 -7.49 21.92
CA ASP A 107 -2.65 -7.86 20.51
C ASP A 107 -3.36 -6.77 19.69
N PHE A 108 -2.75 -5.58 19.64
CA PHE A 108 -3.13 -4.48 18.74
C PHE A 108 -2.93 -4.84 17.26
N SER A 109 -2.43 -6.05 16.95
CA SER A 109 -2.15 -6.54 15.60
C SER A 109 -3.40 -6.95 14.80
N ARG A 110 -4.55 -7.14 15.47
CA ARG A 110 -5.83 -7.36 14.77
C ARG A 110 -6.42 -6.02 14.38
N GLU A 111 -6.34 -5.74 13.09
CA GLU A 111 -6.94 -4.59 12.40
C GLU A 111 -8.30 -4.21 12.98
N MET A 112 -8.36 -3.09 13.70
CA MET A 112 -9.62 -2.60 14.24
C MET A 112 -10.51 -2.13 13.09
N ARG A 113 -11.56 -2.91 12.83
CA ARG A 113 -12.73 -2.47 12.05
C ARG A 113 -13.66 -1.69 12.96
N PHE A 114 -14.45 -0.79 12.39
CA PHE A 114 -15.40 0.01 13.13
C PHE A 114 -16.77 0.06 12.46
N LEU A 115 -17.81 0.31 13.25
CA LEU A 115 -19.07 0.83 12.77
C LEU A 115 -19.09 2.34 12.95
N VAL A 116 -19.42 3.05 11.88
CA VAL A 116 -19.38 4.51 11.87
C VAL A 116 -20.71 5.06 11.37
N PRO A 117 -21.27 6.07 12.04
CA PRO A 117 -22.48 6.72 11.58
C PRO A 117 -22.19 7.56 10.34
N GLN A 118 -23.09 7.47 9.37
CA GLN A 118 -23.06 8.28 8.16
C GLN A 118 -23.89 9.53 8.41
N VAL A 119 -23.23 10.66 8.63
CA VAL A 119 -23.85 11.98 8.82
C VAL A 119 -24.05 12.64 7.45
N GLN A 120 -25.11 13.43 7.28
CA GLN A 120 -25.47 14.01 5.97
C GLN A 120 -24.52 15.13 5.52
N ALA A 121 -24.01 15.93 6.45
CA ALA A 121 -22.96 16.93 6.19
C ALA A 121 -21.59 16.32 6.47
N ASP A 122 -20.65 16.50 5.54
CA ASP A 122 -19.25 16.03 5.58
C ASP A 122 -19.08 14.59 6.06
N LYS A 123 -19.42 13.63 5.19
CA LYS A 123 -19.18 12.20 5.44
C LYS A 123 -17.67 11.98 5.62
N PRO A 124 -17.17 11.75 6.85
CA PRO A 124 -15.73 11.56 7.05
C PRO A 124 -15.26 10.20 6.51
N ILE A 125 -16.22 9.29 6.31
CA ILE A 125 -16.03 8.00 5.65
C ILE A 125 -16.95 7.98 4.44
N ARG A 126 -16.37 7.78 3.25
CA ARG A 126 -17.14 7.56 2.03
C ARG A 126 -17.67 6.13 2.03
N ILE A 127 -18.95 5.98 1.70
CA ILE A 127 -19.47 4.66 1.34
C ILE A 127 -18.87 4.32 -0.03
N ILE A 128 -18.09 3.25 -0.08
CA ILE A 128 -17.39 2.86 -1.30
C ILE A 128 -18.44 2.44 -2.34
N PRO A 129 -18.54 3.14 -3.48
CA PRO A 129 -19.46 2.78 -4.54
C PRO A 129 -19.03 1.44 -5.19
N PRO A 130 -19.93 0.77 -5.94
CA PRO A 130 -19.55 -0.43 -6.69
C PRO A 130 -18.52 -0.16 -7.79
N LEU A 131 -18.51 1.05 -8.35
CA LEU A 131 -17.61 1.52 -9.40
C LEU A 131 -16.67 2.60 -8.89
N VAL A 132 -15.42 2.57 -9.33
CA VAL A 132 -14.38 3.54 -8.95
C VAL A 132 -14.70 4.89 -9.58
N SER A 133 -14.51 5.97 -8.82
CA SER A 133 -14.57 7.32 -9.36
C SER A 133 -13.22 7.74 -9.95
N ALA A 134 -13.13 7.80 -11.28
CA ALA A 134 -11.91 8.28 -11.94
C ALA A 134 -11.59 9.75 -11.61
N SER A 135 -12.61 10.58 -11.36
CA SER A 135 -12.40 11.97 -10.93
C SER A 135 -11.75 12.07 -9.56
N LEU A 136 -12.10 11.19 -8.63
CA LEU A 136 -11.46 11.10 -7.31
C LEU A 136 -9.97 10.72 -7.43
N LEU A 137 -9.67 9.75 -8.30
CA LEU A 137 -8.27 9.35 -8.54
C LEU A 137 -7.47 10.48 -9.20
N ARG A 138 -8.09 11.19 -10.16
CA ARG A 138 -7.49 12.36 -10.79
C ARG A 138 -7.22 13.45 -9.75
N GLU A 139 -8.15 13.74 -8.86
CA GLU A 139 -7.99 14.72 -7.78
C GLU A 139 -6.75 14.42 -6.91
N TRP A 140 -6.56 13.15 -6.50
CA TRP A 140 -5.39 12.76 -5.72
C TRP A 140 -4.07 12.92 -6.48
N VAL A 141 -4.05 12.53 -7.76
CA VAL A 141 -2.87 12.68 -8.61
C VAL A 141 -2.55 14.16 -8.83
N THR A 142 -3.55 14.96 -9.20
CA THR A 142 -3.43 16.42 -9.41
C THR A 142 -2.96 17.13 -8.14
N ARG A 143 -3.51 16.80 -6.97
CA ARG A 143 -3.08 17.42 -5.70
C ARG A 143 -1.59 17.20 -5.40
N CYS A 144 -1.05 16.04 -5.79
CA CYS A 144 0.39 15.77 -5.69
C CYS A 144 1.19 16.53 -6.75
N LEU A 145 0.71 16.59 -7.99
CA LEU A 145 1.38 17.30 -9.08
C LEU A 145 1.53 18.79 -8.80
N GLU A 146 0.48 19.41 -8.28
CA GLU A 146 0.45 20.85 -8.00
C GLU A 146 1.08 21.22 -6.65
N GLY A 147 1.05 20.29 -5.69
CA GLY A 147 1.41 20.59 -4.30
C GLY A 147 2.71 20.02 -3.77
N HIS A 148 3.29 19.00 -4.42
CA HIS A 148 4.45 18.25 -3.91
C HIS A 148 5.67 18.37 -4.84
N ASP A 149 5.93 19.56 -5.37
CA ASP A 149 7.07 19.84 -6.26
C ASP A 149 8.43 19.42 -5.69
N LYS A 150 8.71 19.66 -4.40
CA LYS A 150 10.01 19.35 -3.79
C LYS A 150 10.19 17.87 -3.45
N LEU A 151 9.10 17.18 -3.09
CA LEU A 151 9.15 15.78 -2.66
C LEU A 151 8.83 14.78 -3.77
N CYS A 152 7.92 15.14 -4.66
CA CYS A 152 7.42 14.27 -5.73
C CYS A 152 7.73 14.81 -7.12
N GLY A 153 8.20 16.06 -7.26
CA GLY A 153 8.60 16.61 -8.56
C GLY A 153 9.85 15.93 -9.12
N LEU A 154 10.05 16.13 -10.42
CA LEU A 154 11.25 15.69 -11.14
C LEU A 154 12.17 16.89 -11.35
N ALA A 155 13.48 16.65 -11.29
CA ALA A 155 14.44 17.62 -11.78
C ALA A 155 14.30 17.78 -13.31
N ALA A 156 14.68 18.94 -13.85
CA ALA A 156 14.52 19.26 -15.26
C ALA A 156 15.24 18.26 -16.19
N ASP A 157 16.36 17.70 -15.75
CA ASP A 157 17.21 16.75 -16.46
C ASP A 157 16.92 15.27 -16.11
N ALA A 158 15.97 15.00 -15.20
CA ALA A 158 15.71 13.65 -14.70
C ALA A 158 15.26 12.67 -15.81
N MET A 159 14.73 13.19 -16.92
CA MET A 159 14.26 12.44 -18.09
C MET A 159 15.38 12.05 -19.06
N ALA A 160 16.57 12.67 -19.00
CA ALA A 160 17.64 12.43 -19.96
C ALA A 160 18.05 10.94 -20.06
N PRO A 161 18.20 10.19 -18.95
CA PRO A 161 18.58 8.78 -19.02
C PRO A 161 17.55 7.86 -19.70
N LEU A 162 16.26 8.24 -19.71
CA LEU A 162 15.24 7.48 -20.47
C LEU A 162 15.41 7.67 -21.98
N SER A 163 15.89 8.83 -22.41
CA SER A 163 16.11 9.14 -23.83
C SER A 163 17.28 8.33 -24.41
N GLU A 164 18.17 7.81 -23.56
CA GLU A 164 19.26 6.92 -23.93
C GLU A 164 18.81 5.46 -24.15
N ILE A 165 17.55 5.14 -23.85
CA ILE A 165 16.98 3.81 -24.11
C ILE A 165 16.39 3.82 -25.52
N SER A 166 17.14 3.29 -26.47
CA SER A 166 16.79 3.30 -27.90
C SER A 166 15.47 2.56 -28.19
N SER A 167 15.18 1.50 -27.44
CA SER A 167 13.96 0.70 -27.58
C SER A 167 12.77 1.18 -26.73
N PHE A 168 12.88 2.31 -26.02
CA PHE A 168 11.81 2.76 -25.11
C PHE A 168 10.59 3.29 -25.88
N ARG A 169 9.48 2.59 -25.70
CA ARG A 169 8.21 2.84 -26.38
C ARG A 169 7.07 2.85 -25.39
N THR A 170 6.01 3.56 -25.71
CA THR A 170 4.78 3.62 -24.92
C THR A 170 3.58 3.34 -25.82
N ILE A 171 2.51 2.84 -25.23
CA ILE A 171 1.21 2.70 -25.89
C ILE A 171 0.56 4.09 -25.91
N ASP A 172 0.26 4.63 -27.09
CA ASP A 172 -0.69 5.73 -27.23
C ASP A 172 -2.08 5.19 -26.88
N CYS A 173 -2.61 5.64 -25.75
CA CYS A 173 -3.87 5.14 -25.20
C CYS A 173 -5.10 5.48 -26.06
N ARG A 174 -4.99 6.43 -27.00
CA ARG A 174 -6.09 6.79 -27.91
C ARG A 174 -6.12 5.88 -29.13
N THR A 175 -4.95 5.50 -29.64
CA THR A 175 -4.84 4.73 -30.89
C THR A 175 -4.45 3.27 -30.70
N GLY A 176 -4.01 2.87 -29.50
CA GLY A 176 -3.46 1.54 -29.20
C GLY A 176 -2.11 1.26 -29.85
N LYS A 177 -1.43 2.28 -30.42
CA LYS A 177 -0.17 2.10 -31.15
C LYS A 177 1.01 2.20 -30.21
N LEU A 178 2.02 1.35 -30.41
CA LEU A 178 3.31 1.51 -29.78
C LEU A 178 4.10 2.59 -30.51
N VAL A 179 4.42 3.65 -29.79
CA VAL A 179 5.15 4.80 -30.31
C VAL A 179 6.45 5.01 -29.53
N PRO A 180 7.53 5.45 -30.19
CA PRO A 180 8.73 5.91 -29.49
C PRO A 180 8.38 6.99 -28.47
N TRP A 181 9.02 6.95 -27.31
CA TRP A 181 8.86 8.01 -26.32
C TRP A 181 9.71 9.22 -26.70
N ILE A 182 9.10 10.40 -26.70
CA ILE A 182 9.71 11.67 -27.11
C ILE A 182 9.68 12.73 -25.98
N GLY A 183 9.59 12.27 -24.72
CA GLY A 183 9.59 13.16 -23.54
C GLY A 183 8.21 13.43 -22.92
N GLN A 184 7.15 12.84 -23.46
CA GLN A 184 5.79 13.07 -22.96
C GLN A 184 5.50 12.31 -21.65
N PRO A 185 4.62 12.81 -20.76
CA PRO A 185 4.21 12.10 -19.56
C PRO A 185 3.55 10.75 -19.88
N TYR A 186 3.88 9.73 -19.09
CA TYR A 186 3.32 8.38 -19.23
C TYR A 186 3.01 7.76 -17.88
N ALA A 187 2.04 6.85 -17.86
CA ALA A 187 1.76 5.98 -16.73
C ALA A 187 2.46 4.63 -16.91
N THR A 188 2.64 3.88 -15.82
CA THR A 188 3.11 2.48 -15.87
C THR A 188 2.07 1.55 -15.25
N LEU A 189 2.00 0.31 -15.73
CA LEU A 189 1.20 -0.75 -15.11
C LEU A 189 2.09 -1.77 -14.42
N SER A 190 1.80 -2.04 -13.15
CA SER A 190 2.41 -3.10 -12.36
C SER A 190 1.31 -4.11 -11.96
N TYR A 191 1.46 -5.37 -12.39
CA TYR A 191 0.43 -6.39 -12.24
C TYR A 191 1.04 -7.80 -12.33
N VAL A 192 0.27 -8.82 -11.95
CA VAL A 192 0.69 -10.20 -12.12
C VAL A 192 0.32 -10.68 -13.53
N TRP A 193 1.31 -11.05 -14.35
CA TRP A 193 1.12 -11.48 -15.74
C TRP A 193 0.16 -12.67 -15.93
N GLY A 194 -0.05 -13.47 -14.88
CA GLY A 194 -0.77 -14.74 -14.95
C GLY A 194 0.10 -15.85 -15.52
N GLY A 195 -0.52 -16.99 -15.89
CA GLY A 195 0.16 -18.14 -16.50
C GLY A 195 0.17 -18.12 -18.03
N GLU A 196 -0.29 -17.03 -18.66
CA GLU A 196 -0.39 -16.94 -20.11
C GLU A 196 0.95 -16.58 -20.76
N PRO A 197 1.28 -17.14 -21.93
CA PRO A 197 2.48 -16.77 -22.65
C PRO A 197 2.47 -15.30 -23.06
N ALA A 198 3.65 -14.70 -23.21
CA ALA A 198 3.78 -13.35 -23.72
C ALA A 198 3.11 -13.22 -25.10
N PRO A 199 2.38 -12.13 -25.37
CA PRO A 199 1.85 -11.88 -26.70
C PRO A 199 3.00 -11.73 -27.71
N LEU A 200 2.70 -12.01 -28.99
CA LEU A 200 3.60 -11.62 -30.06
C LEU A 200 3.74 -10.10 -30.08
N PHE A 201 4.97 -9.62 -30.21
CA PHE A 201 5.22 -8.19 -30.32
C PHE A 201 4.56 -7.65 -31.59
N THR A 202 3.71 -6.64 -31.44
CA THR A 202 2.98 -6.00 -32.54
C THR A 202 3.04 -4.49 -32.35
N ALA A 203 3.23 -3.72 -33.43
CA ALA A 203 3.34 -2.26 -33.34
C ALA A 203 2.00 -1.57 -33.04
N ALA A 204 0.87 -2.27 -33.18
CA ALA A 204 -0.46 -1.78 -32.89
C ALA A 204 -1.25 -2.84 -32.14
N LEU A 205 -1.84 -2.43 -31.02
CA LEU A 205 -2.68 -3.25 -30.18
C LEU A 205 -4.14 -2.98 -30.51
N ASP A 206 -4.90 -4.05 -30.77
CA ASP A 206 -6.35 -3.96 -30.86
C ASP A 206 -6.95 -3.91 -29.46
N ILE A 207 -7.18 -2.69 -28.95
CA ILE A 207 -7.57 -2.44 -27.54
C ILE A 207 -8.76 -3.32 -27.11
N PRO A 208 -9.88 -3.41 -27.86
CA PRO A 208 -10.99 -4.31 -27.55
C PRO A 208 -10.64 -5.80 -27.35
N GLN A 209 -9.54 -6.28 -27.94
CA GLN A 209 -9.09 -7.68 -27.85
C GLN A 209 -8.06 -7.90 -26.72
N LEU A 210 -7.58 -6.83 -26.07
CA LEU A 210 -6.64 -6.95 -24.98
C LEU A 210 -7.31 -7.57 -23.74
N PRO A 211 -6.55 -8.18 -22.82
CA PRO A 211 -7.12 -8.64 -21.56
C PRO A 211 -7.79 -7.48 -20.78
N PRO A 212 -8.89 -7.74 -20.04
CA PRO A 212 -9.63 -6.70 -19.32
C PRO A 212 -8.77 -5.79 -18.44
N THR A 213 -7.76 -6.31 -17.73
CA THR A 213 -6.86 -5.48 -16.90
C THR A 213 -6.12 -4.43 -17.74
N ILE A 214 -5.73 -4.78 -18.97
CA ILE A 214 -5.02 -3.87 -19.87
C ILE A 214 -5.99 -2.82 -20.42
N GLN A 215 -7.20 -3.23 -20.83
CA GLN A 215 -8.25 -2.31 -21.28
C GLN A 215 -8.60 -1.28 -20.20
N ASP A 216 -8.85 -1.75 -18.97
CA ASP A 216 -9.19 -0.90 -17.83
C ASP A 216 -8.06 0.07 -17.48
N THR A 217 -6.81 -0.38 -17.60
CA THR A 217 -5.64 0.46 -17.35
C THR A 217 -5.50 1.55 -18.42
N ILE A 218 -5.69 1.22 -19.70
CA ILE A 218 -5.69 2.20 -20.80
C ILE A 218 -6.78 3.25 -20.55
N ALA A 219 -8.01 2.80 -20.26
CA ALA A 219 -9.14 3.67 -19.97
C ALA A 219 -8.87 4.58 -18.75
N LEU A 220 -8.31 4.02 -17.68
CA LEU A 220 -7.94 4.79 -16.49
C LEU A 220 -6.85 5.82 -16.80
N THR A 221 -5.85 5.45 -17.59
CA THR A 221 -4.73 6.34 -17.95
C THR A 221 -5.26 7.58 -18.67
N VAL A 222 -6.16 7.40 -19.64
CA VAL A 222 -6.88 8.51 -20.31
C VAL A 222 -7.72 9.30 -19.31
N ALA A 223 -8.44 8.62 -18.41
CA ALA A 223 -9.26 9.27 -17.40
C ALA A 223 -8.44 10.02 -16.32
N LEU A 224 -7.15 9.74 -16.16
CA LEU A 224 -6.23 10.54 -15.34
C LEU A 224 -5.63 11.73 -16.10
N GLY A 225 -5.91 11.87 -17.40
CA GLY A 225 -5.36 12.93 -18.25
C GLY A 225 -4.01 12.60 -18.87
N ILE A 226 -3.58 11.34 -18.82
CA ILE A 226 -2.29 10.88 -19.36
C ILE A 226 -2.55 10.16 -20.69
N GLY A 227 -1.79 10.49 -21.73
CA GLY A 227 -1.98 9.94 -23.08
C GLY A 227 -1.21 8.64 -23.35
N HIS A 228 -0.19 8.35 -22.55
CA HIS A 228 0.76 7.27 -22.80
C HIS A 228 0.84 6.29 -21.64
N LEU A 229 0.94 5.00 -21.95
CA LEU A 229 1.05 3.93 -20.97
C LEU A 229 2.21 3.01 -21.33
N TRP A 230 3.04 2.69 -20.34
CA TRP A 230 4.07 1.68 -20.45
C TRP A 230 3.66 0.42 -19.69
N ILE A 231 3.77 -0.73 -20.37
CA ILE A 231 3.51 -2.05 -19.79
C ILE A 231 4.64 -2.96 -20.26
N ASP A 232 5.39 -3.51 -19.32
CA ASP A 232 6.54 -4.41 -19.56
C ASP A 232 6.28 -5.44 -20.67
N ARG A 233 5.16 -6.15 -20.58
CA ARG A 233 4.74 -7.25 -21.47
C ARG A 233 4.45 -6.81 -22.90
N TYR A 234 4.13 -5.53 -23.13
CA TYR A 234 3.74 -5.00 -24.44
C TYR A 234 4.76 -4.01 -25.02
N CYS A 235 5.47 -3.27 -24.18
CA CYS A 235 6.42 -2.25 -24.60
C CYS A 235 7.83 -2.81 -24.85
N ILE A 236 8.17 -3.93 -24.20
CA ILE A 236 9.39 -4.69 -24.45
C ILE A 236 9.05 -5.87 -25.36
N SER A 237 9.79 -6.02 -26.47
CA SER A 237 9.70 -7.22 -27.31
C SER A 237 10.24 -8.42 -26.54
N GLN A 238 9.34 -9.32 -26.11
CA GLN A 238 9.71 -10.48 -25.29
C GLN A 238 10.56 -11.50 -26.05
N GLN A 239 10.51 -11.43 -27.39
CA GLN A 239 11.30 -12.21 -28.33
C GLN A 239 12.71 -11.64 -28.56
N SER A 240 13.00 -10.41 -28.12
CA SER A 240 14.28 -9.74 -28.33
C SER A 240 15.11 -9.72 -27.05
N ASP A 241 16.16 -10.55 -27.01
CA ASP A 241 17.12 -10.53 -25.88
C ASP A 241 17.86 -9.20 -25.78
N ALA A 242 18.11 -8.52 -26.91
CA ALA A 242 18.74 -7.21 -26.92
C ALA A 242 17.87 -6.14 -26.24
N GLU A 243 16.56 -6.11 -26.52
CA GLU A 243 15.66 -5.15 -25.87
C GLU A 243 15.48 -5.46 -24.39
N LYS A 244 15.37 -6.75 -24.03
CA LYS A 244 15.31 -7.18 -22.62
C LYS A 244 16.58 -6.76 -21.87
N ALA A 245 17.75 -6.97 -22.46
CA ALA A 245 19.03 -6.59 -21.89
C ALA A 245 19.19 -5.05 -21.75
N GLU A 246 18.56 -4.27 -22.62
CA GLU A 246 18.58 -2.80 -22.54
C GLU A 246 17.60 -2.25 -21.49
N GLN A 247 16.37 -2.77 -21.43
CA GLN A 247 15.29 -2.20 -20.61
C GLN A 247 15.18 -2.79 -19.21
N LEU A 248 15.38 -4.11 -19.02
CA LEU A 248 15.23 -4.74 -17.70
C LEU A 248 16.16 -4.13 -16.64
N PRO A 249 17.45 -3.83 -16.94
CA PRO A 249 18.33 -3.16 -15.97
C PRO A 249 17.92 -1.73 -15.63
N LYS A 250 17.05 -1.11 -16.46
CA LYS A 250 16.61 0.30 -16.36
C LYS A 250 15.15 0.44 -15.89
N MET A 251 14.54 -0.65 -15.41
CA MET A 251 13.17 -0.60 -14.88
C MET A 251 13.02 0.39 -13.72
N ASP A 252 14.09 0.61 -12.96
CA ASP A 252 14.11 1.65 -11.95
C ASP A 252 13.85 3.05 -12.50
N LEU A 253 14.46 3.40 -13.62
CA LEU A 253 14.22 4.65 -14.31
C LEU A 253 12.78 4.71 -14.83
N ILE A 254 12.31 3.65 -15.48
CA ILE A 254 10.96 3.61 -16.07
C ILE A 254 9.88 3.85 -15.00
N TYR A 255 9.94 3.15 -13.86
CA TYR A 255 8.93 3.32 -12.80
C TYR A 255 9.11 4.58 -11.98
N ASN A 256 10.35 5.03 -11.73
CA ASN A 256 10.59 6.26 -10.98
C ASN A 256 10.17 7.51 -11.77
N LEU A 257 10.33 7.49 -13.09
CA LEU A 257 10.10 8.64 -13.94
C LEU A 257 8.69 8.66 -14.54
N SER A 258 7.91 7.59 -14.41
CA SER A 258 6.48 7.60 -14.74
C SER A 258 5.73 8.63 -13.89
N GLU A 259 4.65 9.17 -14.45
CA GLU A 259 3.83 10.15 -13.76
C GLU A 259 3.01 9.51 -12.64
N VAL A 260 2.53 8.30 -12.89
CA VAL A 260 1.81 7.45 -11.96
C VAL A 260 1.99 5.98 -12.34
N THR A 261 2.19 5.13 -11.34
CA THR A 261 2.13 3.67 -11.48
C THR A 261 0.77 3.18 -11.03
N ILE A 262 0.03 2.56 -11.94
CA ILE A 262 -1.22 1.84 -11.64
C ILE A 262 -0.82 0.42 -11.22
N ILE A 263 -1.24 0.01 -10.03
CA ILE A 263 -0.94 -1.30 -9.47
C ILE A 263 -2.23 -2.10 -9.37
N ASN A 264 -2.29 -3.25 -10.03
CA ASN A 264 -3.34 -4.23 -9.82
C ASN A 264 -2.92 -5.25 -8.75
N ALA A 265 -3.35 -5.02 -7.51
CA ALA A 265 -3.13 -5.94 -6.40
C ALA A 265 -4.29 -6.95 -6.23
N ASP A 266 -5.32 -6.90 -7.08
CA ASP A 266 -6.40 -7.90 -7.08
C ASP A 266 -5.91 -9.19 -7.78
N GLY A 267 -5.83 -10.26 -6.99
CA GLY A 267 -4.85 -11.34 -7.13
C GLY A 267 -5.20 -12.49 -8.09
N GLU A 268 -5.77 -12.25 -9.27
CA GLU A 268 -6.12 -13.35 -10.20
C GLU A 268 -5.70 -13.09 -11.67
N GLY A 269 -4.64 -12.31 -11.88
CA GLY A 269 -4.05 -12.10 -13.22
C GLY A 269 -4.82 -11.07 -14.07
N THR A 270 -4.77 -11.20 -15.40
CA THR A 270 -5.23 -10.18 -16.37
C THR A 270 -6.71 -10.24 -16.74
N LYS A 271 -7.41 -11.31 -16.32
CA LYS A 271 -8.76 -11.65 -16.82
C LYS A 271 -9.88 -10.91 -16.11
N LEU A 272 -9.63 -10.41 -14.92
CA LEU A 272 -10.67 -9.81 -14.07
C LEU A 272 -10.79 -8.29 -14.20
N GLY A 273 -9.92 -7.62 -14.96
CA GLY A 273 -9.94 -6.15 -15.00
C GLY A 273 -9.35 -5.51 -13.75
N LEU A 274 -9.58 -4.21 -13.59
CA LEU A 274 -9.34 -3.45 -12.37
C LEU A 274 -10.65 -3.37 -11.59
N ALA A 275 -10.64 -3.75 -10.31
CA ALA A 275 -11.86 -3.83 -9.50
C ALA A 275 -12.63 -2.50 -9.44
N GLY A 276 -13.86 -2.48 -9.99
CA GLY A 276 -14.71 -1.29 -10.04
C GLY A 276 -14.56 -0.43 -11.30
N MET A 277 -13.77 -0.84 -12.30
CA MET A 277 -13.62 -0.13 -13.58
C MET A 277 -14.52 -0.71 -14.68
N MET A 278 -14.76 0.09 -15.74
CA MET A 278 -15.42 -0.31 -16.99
C MET A 278 -16.71 -1.14 -16.82
N GLY A 279 -17.52 -0.80 -15.80
CA GLY A 279 -18.80 -1.46 -15.53
C GLY A 279 -18.68 -2.79 -14.79
N GLN A 280 -17.48 -3.23 -14.40
CA GLN A 280 -17.26 -4.39 -13.54
C GLN A 280 -17.34 -3.97 -12.06
N PRO A 281 -18.44 -4.31 -11.35
CA PRO A 281 -18.58 -3.91 -9.95
C PRO A 281 -17.58 -4.65 -9.07
N ARG A 282 -17.10 -4.00 -8.01
CA ARG A 282 -16.28 -4.66 -6.99
C ARG A 282 -16.98 -5.89 -6.42
N LYS A 283 -16.23 -6.97 -6.23
CA LYS A 283 -16.71 -8.22 -5.60
C LYS A 283 -17.19 -7.96 -4.17
N THR A 284 -16.51 -7.07 -3.45
CA THR A 284 -16.82 -6.77 -2.03
C THR A 284 -17.72 -5.54 -1.92
N ARG A 285 -18.88 -5.70 -1.25
CA ARG A 285 -19.73 -4.57 -0.85
C ARG A 285 -19.45 -4.20 0.59
N GLN A 286 -19.34 -2.90 0.86
CA GLN A 286 -19.23 -2.38 2.22
C GLN A 286 -20.55 -2.65 2.98
N PRO A 287 -20.52 -3.40 4.10
CA PRO A 287 -21.71 -3.64 4.90
C PRO A 287 -22.26 -2.34 5.47
N GLN A 288 -23.58 -2.14 5.34
CA GLN A 288 -24.27 -0.97 5.89
C GLN A 288 -25.72 -1.32 6.26
N THR A 289 -26.29 -0.59 7.20
CA THR A 289 -27.70 -0.74 7.58
C THR A 289 -28.28 0.56 8.12
N ARG A 290 -29.59 0.77 7.93
CA ARG A 290 -30.31 1.92 8.48
C ARG A 290 -31.03 1.51 9.76
N ILE A 291 -30.69 2.17 10.87
CA ILE A 291 -31.34 1.99 12.18
C ILE A 291 -32.03 3.30 12.57
N GLY A 292 -33.36 3.32 12.52
CA GLY A 292 -34.13 4.56 12.66
C GLY A 292 -33.75 5.56 11.57
N THR A 293 -33.37 6.77 11.96
CA THR A 293 -32.92 7.83 11.03
C THR A 293 -31.44 7.69 10.62
N ARG A 294 -30.65 6.87 11.33
CA ARG A 294 -29.19 6.76 11.13
C ARG A 294 -28.83 5.68 10.13
N LEU A 295 -27.92 6.00 9.22
CA LEU A 295 -27.23 5.01 8.41
C LEU A 295 -25.91 4.66 9.09
N LEU A 296 -25.67 3.38 9.38
CA LEU A 296 -24.40 2.87 9.92
C LEU A 296 -23.69 2.08 8.84
N ALA A 297 -22.39 2.29 8.70
CA ALA A 297 -21.54 1.54 7.79
C ALA A 297 -20.36 0.91 8.53
N SER A 298 -19.97 -0.29 8.09
CA SER A 298 -18.69 -0.89 8.46
C SER A 298 -17.57 -0.13 7.76
N THR A 299 -16.48 0.14 8.45
CA THR A 299 -15.24 0.56 7.78
C THR A 299 -14.70 -0.62 6.98
N PRO A 300 -14.17 -0.41 5.76
CA PRO A 300 -13.41 -1.45 5.09
C PRO A 300 -12.12 -1.74 5.88
N ARG A 301 -11.51 -2.91 5.63
CA ARG A 301 -10.12 -3.14 6.08
C ARG A 301 -9.21 -2.09 5.46
N HIS A 302 -8.13 -1.74 6.16
CA HIS A 302 -7.14 -0.84 5.60
C HIS A 302 -6.55 -1.47 4.33
N ALA A 303 -6.41 -0.70 3.25
CA ALA A 303 -5.95 -1.22 1.96
C ALA A 303 -4.57 -1.90 2.06
N SER A 304 -3.73 -1.49 3.02
CA SER A 304 -2.44 -2.14 3.27
C SER A 304 -2.55 -3.64 3.55
N PHE A 305 -3.65 -4.10 4.16
CA PHE A 305 -3.86 -5.52 4.41
C PHE A 305 -3.94 -6.27 3.10
N ASP A 306 -4.95 -5.91 2.29
CA ASP A 306 -5.26 -6.59 1.04
C ASP A 306 -4.05 -6.52 0.10
N ILE A 307 -3.31 -5.40 0.11
CA ILE A 307 -2.07 -5.28 -0.65
C ILE A 307 -0.99 -6.23 -0.09
N ARG A 308 -0.68 -6.21 1.21
CA ARG A 308 0.38 -7.05 1.81
C ARG A 308 0.11 -8.56 1.67
N THR A 309 -1.16 -8.96 1.63
CA THR A 309 -1.58 -10.36 1.44
C THR A 309 -1.78 -10.74 -0.03
N SER A 310 -1.65 -9.80 -0.96
CA SER A 310 -1.82 -10.07 -2.40
C SER A 310 -0.66 -10.87 -2.98
N ILE A 311 -0.95 -11.62 -4.05
CA ILE A 311 0.09 -12.26 -4.89
C ILE A 311 1.02 -11.20 -5.49
N TRP A 312 0.48 -10.02 -5.84
CA TRP A 312 1.30 -8.93 -6.34
C TRP A 312 2.41 -8.55 -5.35
N TRP A 313 2.07 -8.39 -4.06
CA TRP A 313 3.05 -8.01 -3.04
C TRP A 313 4.09 -9.09 -2.77
N SER A 314 3.77 -10.37 -2.98
CA SER A 314 4.73 -11.45 -2.72
C SER A 314 5.80 -11.59 -3.80
N ARG A 315 5.61 -11.08 -5.02
CA ARG A 315 6.59 -11.25 -6.11
C ARG A 315 7.86 -10.39 -5.94
N GLY A 316 8.98 -10.89 -6.44
CA GLY A 316 10.26 -10.17 -6.44
C GLY A 316 10.23 -8.91 -7.32
N TRP A 317 9.93 -9.05 -8.62
CA TRP A 317 9.92 -7.94 -9.58
C TRP A 317 8.99 -6.78 -9.21
N THR A 318 7.82 -7.07 -8.66
CA THR A 318 6.84 -6.04 -8.25
C THR A 318 7.36 -5.16 -7.10
N TYR A 319 8.39 -5.61 -6.38
CA TYR A 319 9.00 -4.83 -5.32
C TYR A 319 9.62 -3.54 -5.85
N GLN A 320 10.43 -3.63 -6.90
CA GLN A 320 11.05 -2.44 -7.49
C GLN A 320 10.01 -1.54 -8.17
N GLU A 321 9.02 -2.13 -8.84
CA GLU A 321 7.91 -1.42 -9.49
C GLU A 321 7.11 -0.57 -8.49
N GLY A 322 6.83 -1.13 -7.31
CA GLY A 322 6.16 -0.42 -6.23
C GLY A 322 7.06 0.59 -5.53
N VAL A 323 8.24 0.18 -5.04
CA VAL A 323 9.09 1.03 -4.20
C VAL A 323 9.60 2.26 -4.97
N LEU A 324 9.93 2.12 -6.26
CA LEU A 324 10.54 3.19 -7.04
C LEU A 324 9.52 4.17 -7.63
N ALA A 325 8.25 3.78 -7.76
CA ALA A 325 7.20 4.67 -8.24
C ALA A 325 7.03 5.92 -7.35
N ARG A 326 7.02 7.13 -7.91
CA ARG A 326 6.79 8.36 -7.13
C ARG A 326 5.33 8.53 -6.71
N ARG A 327 4.41 8.03 -7.53
CA ARG A 327 2.96 8.06 -7.30
C ARG A 327 2.37 6.71 -7.66
N ARG A 328 1.48 6.19 -6.81
CA ARG A 328 0.93 4.85 -6.94
C ARG A 328 -0.58 4.91 -6.77
N VAL A 329 -1.30 4.30 -7.69
CA VAL A 329 -2.74 4.03 -7.55
C VAL A 329 -2.90 2.51 -7.48
N VAL A 330 -3.25 1.99 -6.32
CA VAL A 330 -3.32 0.56 -6.03
C VAL A 330 -4.77 0.12 -5.95
N PHE A 331 -5.16 -0.75 -6.87
CA PHE A 331 -6.47 -1.41 -6.86
C PHE A 331 -6.42 -2.65 -5.98
N THR A 332 -7.32 -2.71 -4.99
CA THR A 332 -7.60 -3.93 -4.21
C THR A 332 -9.04 -4.37 -4.44
N GLN A 333 -9.42 -5.53 -3.91
CA GLN A 333 -10.79 -6.05 -3.97
C GLN A 333 -11.83 -5.15 -3.28
N GLY A 334 -11.40 -4.38 -2.29
CA GLY A 334 -12.28 -3.61 -1.41
C GLY A 334 -12.31 -2.12 -1.71
N GLN A 335 -11.15 -1.53 -2.05
CA GLN A 335 -11.02 -0.09 -2.25
C GLN A 335 -9.79 0.26 -3.08
N VAL A 336 -9.73 1.48 -3.59
CA VAL A 336 -8.50 2.03 -4.17
C VAL A 336 -7.69 2.76 -3.11
N TYR A 337 -6.37 2.56 -3.17
CA TYR A 337 -5.38 3.24 -2.35
C TYR A 337 -4.47 4.09 -3.22
N TYR A 338 -4.18 5.30 -2.78
CA TYR A 338 -3.17 6.15 -3.40
C TYR A 338 -2.04 6.43 -2.43
N GLU A 339 -0.81 6.42 -2.92
CA GLU A 339 0.35 6.86 -2.16
C GLU A 339 1.37 7.53 -3.06
N CYS A 340 1.84 8.69 -2.61
CA CYS A 340 3.01 9.36 -3.19
C CYS A 340 4.04 9.65 -2.10
N GLY A 341 5.05 10.45 -2.44
CA GLY A 341 6.05 10.86 -1.47
C GLY A 341 5.53 11.73 -0.33
N GLY A 342 4.51 12.56 -0.58
CA GLY A 342 3.99 13.50 0.41
C GLY A 342 2.77 13.01 1.20
N MET A 343 1.93 12.15 0.61
CA MET A 343 0.63 11.79 1.18
C MET A 343 0.17 10.39 0.79
N TYR A 344 -0.88 9.91 1.46
CA TYR A 344 -1.64 8.73 1.05
C TYR A 344 -3.13 9.04 1.12
N CYS A 345 -3.93 8.35 0.31
CA CYS A 345 -5.38 8.43 0.34
C CYS A 345 -5.98 7.02 0.30
N CYS A 346 -7.05 6.82 1.06
CA CYS A 346 -7.88 5.62 0.98
C CYS A 346 -9.26 6.05 0.45
N GLU A 347 -9.83 5.34 -0.50
CA GLU A 347 -11.14 5.68 -1.08
C GLU A 347 -12.23 5.82 -0.01
N ALA A 348 -12.17 4.97 1.01
CA ALA A 348 -13.09 4.95 2.13
C ALA A 348 -13.04 6.20 3.02
N LEU A 349 -11.94 6.96 2.99
CA LEU A 349 -11.72 8.10 3.88
C LEU A 349 -11.85 9.40 3.12
N ASN A 350 -12.59 10.35 3.69
CA ASN A 350 -12.72 11.68 3.15
C ASN A 350 -11.93 12.65 4.03
N PHE A 351 -10.76 13.05 3.53
CA PHE A 351 -9.87 13.96 4.23
C PHE A 351 -10.03 15.38 3.68
N ASP A 352 -10.00 16.37 4.56
CA ASP A 352 -9.52 17.69 4.16
C ASP A 352 -8.00 17.57 3.97
N LEU A 353 -7.58 17.35 2.73
CA LEU A 353 -6.17 17.14 2.42
C LEU A 353 -5.34 18.34 2.87
N ASP A 354 -5.81 19.57 2.70
CA ASP A 354 -5.06 20.77 3.03
C ASP A 354 -4.85 20.91 4.54
N ALA A 355 -5.87 20.59 5.35
CA ALA A 355 -5.72 20.56 6.81
C ALA A 355 -4.70 19.53 7.31
N LEU A 356 -4.47 18.44 6.56
CA LEU A 356 -3.50 17.40 6.91
C LEU A 356 -2.07 17.72 6.48
N HIS A 357 -1.87 18.60 5.50
CA HIS A 357 -0.55 18.96 4.99
C HIS A 357 0.23 19.88 5.94
N THR A 358 1.55 19.82 5.87
CA THR A 358 2.45 20.82 6.46
C THR A 358 2.20 22.20 5.84
N LEU A 359 2.66 23.27 6.51
CA LEU A 359 2.46 24.64 6.03
C LEU A 359 3.05 24.88 4.63
N ASP A 360 4.10 24.15 4.26
CA ASP A 360 4.71 24.19 2.92
C ASP A 360 3.97 23.34 1.86
N GLY A 361 2.88 22.68 2.24
CA GLY A 361 2.04 21.86 1.36
C GLY A 361 2.66 20.54 0.89
N GLN A 362 3.93 20.26 1.22
CA GLN A 362 4.70 19.18 0.57
C GLN A 362 4.30 17.79 1.01
N ARG A 363 3.87 17.64 2.26
CA ARG A 363 3.55 16.34 2.85
C ARG A 363 2.54 16.46 3.97
N PHE A 364 1.94 15.35 4.35
CA PHE A 364 1.17 15.29 5.58
C PHE A 364 2.03 15.59 6.82
N LYS A 365 1.42 16.24 7.83
CA LYS A 365 2.02 16.49 9.15
C LYS A 365 2.50 15.17 9.77
N ALA A 366 3.58 15.23 10.55
CA ALA A 366 4.21 14.04 11.12
C ALA A 366 3.24 13.12 11.87
N GLN A 367 2.24 13.67 12.57
CA GLN A 367 1.23 12.87 13.28
C GLN A 367 0.36 11.98 12.37
N TYR A 368 0.25 12.31 11.07
CA TYR A 368 -0.51 11.53 10.08
C TYR A 368 0.37 10.70 9.15
N TYR A 369 1.67 11.00 9.08
CA TYR A 369 2.61 10.43 8.12
C TYR A 369 3.73 9.58 8.77
N ARG A 370 4.22 9.99 9.95
CA ARG A 370 5.33 9.36 10.68
C ARG A 370 5.21 9.57 12.19
N ARG A 371 4.80 8.54 12.94
CA ARG A 371 5.32 8.37 14.31
C ARG A 371 5.21 6.96 14.90
N ASN A 372 6.36 6.55 15.45
CA ASN A 372 6.73 5.51 16.42
C ASN A 372 6.96 4.05 15.98
N LYS A 373 8.03 3.45 16.54
CA LYS A 373 8.55 2.09 16.31
C LYS A 373 7.51 0.97 16.58
N ASN A 374 6.37 1.31 17.18
CA ASN A 374 5.36 0.37 17.70
C ASN A 374 3.95 0.57 17.13
N THR A 375 3.73 1.43 16.12
CA THR A 375 2.41 1.63 15.50
C THR A 375 2.44 1.19 14.03
N ASP A 376 1.34 0.58 13.58
CA ASP A 376 1.18 0.16 12.19
C ASP A 376 1.47 1.29 11.20
N LYS A 377 2.23 0.93 10.17
CA LYS A 377 2.78 1.83 9.15
C LYS A 377 1.63 2.31 8.25
N LEU A 378 1.20 3.56 8.42
CA LEU A 378 0.09 4.19 7.66
C LEU A 378 0.39 4.27 6.16
N ALA A 379 1.60 4.74 5.81
CA ALA A 379 2.13 4.65 4.46
C ALA A 379 2.65 3.23 4.21
N LEU A 380 2.20 2.62 3.11
CA LEU A 380 2.57 1.25 2.77
C LEU A 380 4.01 1.20 2.25
N PHE A 381 4.37 2.13 1.38
CA PHE A 381 5.68 2.25 0.74
C PHE A 381 6.53 3.25 1.52
N LYS A 382 7.03 2.81 2.68
CA LYS A 382 7.84 3.61 3.60
C LYS A 382 8.86 4.48 2.87
N SER A 383 8.71 5.80 3.07
CA SER A 383 9.47 6.91 2.48
C SER A 383 9.42 6.94 0.96
N VAL A 384 9.26 8.14 0.40
CA VAL A 384 9.48 8.41 -1.02
C VAL A 384 10.76 7.69 -1.47
N GLY A 385 10.62 6.70 -2.36
CA GLY A 385 11.73 5.93 -2.91
C GLY A 385 12.50 5.07 -1.90
N LEU A 386 13.79 5.34 -1.80
CA LEU A 386 14.80 4.40 -1.27
C LEU A 386 15.14 4.59 0.21
N GLY A 387 14.62 5.61 0.87
CA GLY A 387 14.94 5.96 2.25
C GLY A 387 15.58 7.34 2.41
N GLY A 388 15.78 7.75 3.67
CA GLY A 388 16.41 9.02 4.03
C GLY A 388 17.89 8.90 4.38
N SER A 389 18.41 7.68 4.47
CA SER A 389 19.79 7.36 4.87
C SER A 389 20.33 6.20 4.02
N ALA A 390 21.65 6.10 3.87
CA ALA A 390 22.23 4.96 3.17
C ALA A 390 21.95 3.62 3.89
N TRP A 391 21.70 3.65 5.21
CA TRP A 391 21.33 2.46 5.98
C TRP A 391 19.95 1.90 5.62
N ASP A 392 19.10 2.65 4.92
CA ASP A 392 17.80 2.15 4.47
C ASP A 392 17.94 1.02 3.43
N VAL A 393 19.12 0.82 2.82
CA VAL A 393 19.41 -0.38 2.00
C VAL A 393 19.18 -1.67 2.76
N THR A 394 19.53 -1.73 4.05
CA THR A 394 19.36 -2.94 4.86
C THR A 394 17.89 -3.30 5.00
N ARG A 395 17.04 -2.29 5.18
CA ARG A 395 15.58 -2.45 5.19
C ARG A 395 15.07 -2.86 3.81
N ARG A 396 15.59 -2.28 2.73
CA ARG A 396 15.16 -2.64 1.38
C ARG A 396 15.51 -4.08 1.03
N ILE A 397 16.69 -4.55 1.43
CA ILE A 397 17.13 -5.95 1.29
C ILE A 397 16.22 -6.85 2.13
N GLN A 398 15.97 -6.52 3.40
CA GLN A 398 15.09 -7.30 4.28
C GLN A 398 13.66 -7.42 3.72
N GLU A 399 13.09 -6.33 3.22
CA GLU A 399 11.74 -6.31 2.63
C GLU A 399 11.67 -7.11 1.32
N TYR A 400 12.76 -7.13 0.53
CA TYR A 400 12.86 -7.89 -0.72
C TYR A 400 13.18 -9.38 -0.49
N SER A 401 14.04 -9.72 0.46
CA SER A 401 14.40 -11.12 0.75
C SER A 401 13.23 -11.92 1.28
N GLY A 402 12.22 -11.26 1.86
CA GLY A 402 10.95 -11.89 2.25
C GLY A 402 9.94 -12.10 1.11
N LYS A 403 10.30 -11.78 -0.14
CA LYS A 403 9.47 -12.02 -1.33
C LYS A 403 9.62 -13.47 -1.82
N ALA A 404 8.65 -13.95 -2.59
CA ALA A 404 8.76 -15.15 -3.39
C ALA A 404 9.67 -14.87 -4.59
N LEU A 405 10.95 -15.22 -4.44
CA LEU A 405 11.99 -15.04 -5.44
C LEU A 405 12.17 -16.32 -6.26
N ARG A 406 12.25 -16.19 -7.58
CA ARG A 406 12.77 -17.24 -8.47
C ARG A 406 14.29 -17.25 -8.37
N GLU A 407 14.90 -18.41 -8.53
CA GLU A 407 16.34 -18.56 -8.30
C GLU A 407 17.14 -17.72 -9.31
N GLU A 408 16.71 -17.70 -10.57
CA GLU A 408 17.28 -16.88 -11.63
C GLU A 408 17.16 -15.36 -11.41
N ASP A 409 16.14 -14.90 -10.69
CA ASP A 409 15.77 -13.49 -10.59
C ASP A 409 16.25 -12.81 -9.28
N VAL A 410 16.93 -13.53 -8.39
CA VAL A 410 17.21 -13.05 -7.02
C VAL A 410 17.89 -11.69 -7.02
N LEU A 411 18.95 -11.51 -7.82
CA LEU A 411 19.65 -10.22 -7.89
C LEU A 411 18.98 -9.25 -8.87
N ASP A 412 18.47 -9.75 -10.00
CA ASP A 412 17.90 -8.93 -11.06
C ASP A 412 16.63 -8.21 -10.61
N GLY A 413 15.76 -8.87 -9.82
CA GLY A 413 14.52 -8.28 -9.31
C GLY A 413 14.70 -7.14 -8.29
N ILE A 414 15.90 -6.97 -7.71
CA ILE A 414 16.24 -5.83 -6.83
C ILE A 414 17.29 -4.89 -7.46
N ARG A 415 17.88 -5.25 -8.60
CA ARG A 415 18.99 -4.50 -9.20
C ARG A 415 18.62 -3.04 -9.46
N GLY A 416 17.38 -2.77 -9.87
CA GLY A 416 16.90 -1.40 -10.05
C GLY A 416 16.89 -0.58 -8.75
N VAL A 417 16.48 -1.17 -7.62
CA VAL A 417 16.51 -0.51 -6.30
C VAL A 417 17.95 -0.20 -5.89
N LEU A 418 18.87 -1.14 -6.09
CA LEU A 418 20.29 -0.97 -5.79
C LEU A 418 20.94 0.09 -6.70
N GLY A 419 20.67 0.05 -8.00
CA GLY A 419 21.15 1.04 -8.97
C GLY A 419 20.64 2.45 -8.68
N ALA A 420 19.38 2.60 -8.28
CA ALA A 420 18.84 3.88 -7.84
C ALA A 420 19.52 4.38 -6.53
N MET A 421 19.92 3.49 -5.62
CA MET A 421 20.70 3.86 -4.42
C MET A 421 22.14 4.26 -4.76
N GLU A 422 22.71 3.64 -5.79
CA GLU A 422 24.03 3.98 -6.32
C GLU A 422 24.06 5.34 -7.02
N ARG A 423 23.01 5.70 -7.76
CA ARG A 423 22.89 7.03 -8.37
C ARG A 423 22.42 8.11 -7.40
N GLY A 424 21.81 7.71 -6.29
CA GLY A 424 21.31 8.60 -5.26
C GLY A 424 22.40 9.31 -4.46
N ARG A 425 21.96 10.17 -3.53
CA ARG A 425 22.81 11.03 -2.69
C ARG A 425 23.99 10.30 -2.03
N TRP A 426 23.79 9.04 -1.62
CA TRP A 426 24.77 8.29 -0.84
C TRP A 426 25.73 7.44 -1.67
N ARG A 427 25.51 7.34 -2.99
CA ARG A 427 26.33 6.56 -3.93
C ARG A 427 26.67 5.16 -3.42
N LEU A 428 25.64 4.46 -2.93
CA LEU A 428 25.82 3.18 -2.27
C LEU A 428 26.19 2.10 -3.29
N ARG A 429 27.37 1.48 -3.11
CA ARG A 429 27.84 0.37 -3.95
C ARG A 429 27.46 -0.96 -3.30
N HIS A 430 27.43 -2.02 -4.09
CA HIS A 430 27.22 -3.37 -3.59
C HIS A 430 28.07 -4.38 -4.37
N LEU A 431 28.32 -5.53 -3.76
CA LEU A 431 28.96 -6.68 -4.40
C LEU A 431 28.01 -7.88 -4.26
N TRP A 432 27.50 -8.40 -5.38
CA TRP A 432 26.49 -9.49 -5.37
C TRP A 432 25.30 -9.24 -4.43
N GLY A 433 24.79 -8.00 -4.39
CA GLY A 433 23.71 -7.57 -3.49
C GLY A 433 24.15 -7.18 -2.08
N VAL A 434 25.38 -7.50 -1.63
CA VAL A 434 25.88 -7.09 -0.31
C VAL A 434 26.29 -5.61 -0.35
N PRO A 435 25.67 -4.73 0.44
CA PRO A 435 25.94 -3.31 0.38
C PRO A 435 27.29 -2.97 1.04
N VAL A 436 28.03 -2.04 0.45
CA VAL A 436 29.19 -1.39 1.08
C VAL A 436 28.65 -0.26 1.96
N LEU A 437 28.48 -0.54 3.26
CA LEU A 437 27.79 0.38 4.16
C LEU A 437 28.67 1.58 4.53
N PRO A 438 28.09 2.80 4.60
CA PRO A 438 28.82 3.94 5.15
C PRO A 438 28.99 3.78 6.67
N ARG A 439 29.84 4.62 7.25
CA ARG A 439 30.01 4.69 8.70
C ARG A 439 28.65 4.86 9.37
N GLY A 440 28.43 4.08 10.43
CA GLY A 440 27.19 4.10 11.19
C GLY A 440 26.91 5.47 11.84
N PRO A 441 25.70 5.67 12.37
CA PRO A 441 25.51 6.73 13.36
C PRO A 441 26.38 6.43 14.59
N ARG A 442 26.99 7.48 15.17
CA ARG A 442 27.76 7.36 16.41
C ARG A 442 26.87 6.74 17.49
N PRO A 443 27.34 5.74 18.25
CA PRO A 443 26.55 5.08 19.27
C PRO A 443 26.02 6.10 20.30
N THR A 444 24.71 6.05 20.57
CA THR A 444 24.02 6.88 21.55
C THR A 444 23.53 6.01 22.71
N GLY A 445 23.96 6.31 23.93
CA GLY A 445 23.61 5.54 25.13
C GLY A 445 23.78 6.37 26.40
N ARG A 446 23.35 5.83 27.56
CA ARG A 446 23.65 6.44 28.86
C ARG A 446 25.17 6.50 29.05
N ARG A 447 25.68 7.55 29.70
CA ARG A 447 27.10 7.65 30.05
C ARG A 447 27.48 6.51 30.98
N SER A 448 28.46 5.73 30.56
CA SER A 448 29.18 4.72 31.32
C SER A 448 30.59 4.65 30.76
N GLU A 449 31.56 4.19 31.55
CA GLU A 449 32.95 4.01 31.10
C GLU A 449 33.02 3.12 29.86
N GLU A 450 32.30 1.98 29.86
CA GLU A 450 32.18 1.10 28.70
C GLU A 450 31.64 1.80 27.44
N MET A 451 30.68 2.73 27.61
CA MET A 451 30.09 3.43 26.48
C MET A 451 31.01 4.54 25.95
N ASP A 452 31.84 5.13 26.81
CA ASP A 452 32.81 6.13 26.41
C ASP A 452 34.03 5.46 25.75
N GLU A 453 34.51 4.32 26.26
CA GLU A 453 35.51 3.47 25.60
C GLU A 453 35.02 3.00 24.21
N TYR A 454 33.77 2.55 24.11
CA TYR A 454 33.19 2.16 22.83
C TYR A 454 33.06 3.34 21.85
N LYS A 455 32.77 4.56 22.33
CA LYS A 455 32.77 5.76 21.48
C LYS A 455 34.17 6.15 21.03
N GLU A 456 35.17 6.06 21.89
CA GLU A 456 36.57 6.33 21.55
C GLU A 456 37.09 5.32 20.53
N ALA A 457 36.81 4.03 20.74
CA ALA A 457 37.06 2.98 19.76
C ALA A 457 36.30 3.26 18.44
N TYR A 458 35.02 3.64 18.53
CA TYR A 458 34.23 4.00 17.37
C TYR A 458 34.85 5.15 16.59
N ASP A 459 35.28 6.21 17.27
CA ASP A 459 35.80 7.45 16.69
C ASP A 459 37.20 7.24 16.09
N SER A 460 38.05 6.40 16.70
CA SER A 460 39.41 6.08 16.24
C SER A 460 39.47 5.23 14.97
N ILE A 461 38.40 4.51 14.61
CA ILE A 461 38.35 3.72 13.37
C ILE A 461 38.30 4.64 12.15
N THR A 462 39.28 4.51 11.26
CA THR A 462 39.22 5.10 9.91
C THR A 462 38.30 4.25 9.05
N TRP A 463 37.13 4.78 8.66
CA TRP A 463 36.14 4.02 7.91
C TRP A 463 36.54 3.91 6.43
N THR A 464 36.85 2.70 5.98
CA THR A 464 37.20 2.40 4.58
C THR A 464 36.08 1.63 3.89
N PRO A 465 36.05 1.58 2.54
CA PRO A 465 35.13 0.71 1.81
C PRO A 465 35.22 -0.77 2.23
N THR A 466 36.41 -1.25 2.57
CA THR A 466 36.61 -2.62 3.09
C THR A 466 35.86 -2.85 4.40
N ILE A 467 35.96 -1.92 5.35
CA ILE A 467 35.20 -2.00 6.62
C ILE A 467 33.70 -1.91 6.35
N GLY A 468 33.29 -1.04 5.41
CA GLY A 468 31.89 -0.93 4.98
C GLY A 468 31.34 -2.23 4.39
N LEU A 469 32.14 -2.96 3.59
CA LEU A 469 31.78 -4.27 3.07
C LEU A 469 31.72 -5.32 4.20
N CYS A 470 32.69 -5.34 5.11
CA CYS A 470 32.65 -6.22 6.29
C CYS A 470 31.38 -6.00 7.11
N ALA A 471 30.97 -4.75 7.33
CA ALA A 471 29.71 -4.43 7.99
C ALA A 471 28.49 -4.95 7.19
N GLY A 472 28.52 -4.85 5.86
CA GLY A 472 27.50 -5.40 4.97
C GLY A 472 27.39 -6.92 5.02
N LEU A 473 28.51 -7.62 5.26
CA LEU A 473 28.57 -9.08 5.42
C LEU A 473 27.96 -9.57 6.74
N CYS A 474 27.76 -8.69 7.73
CA CYS A 474 27.16 -9.03 9.03
C CYS A 474 25.62 -9.18 8.99
N TRP A 475 25.07 -9.75 7.92
CA TRP A 475 23.65 -10.04 7.81
C TRP A 475 23.31 -11.40 8.45
N ARG A 476 22.05 -11.62 8.82
CA ARG A 476 21.55 -12.89 9.35
C ARG A 476 20.14 -13.17 8.87
N GLY A 477 19.78 -14.45 8.76
CA GLY A 477 18.39 -14.87 8.53
C GLY A 477 17.53 -14.68 9.78
N GLU A 478 16.26 -14.34 9.59
CA GLU A 478 15.26 -14.37 10.66
C GLU A 478 14.73 -15.79 10.93
N SER A 479 14.92 -16.69 9.97
CA SER A 479 14.54 -18.11 10.00
C SER A 479 15.70 -18.98 9.51
N ARG A 480 15.50 -20.30 9.54
CA ARG A 480 16.43 -21.25 8.90
C ARG A 480 16.56 -20.91 7.42
N LEU A 481 17.81 -20.87 6.95
CA LEU A 481 18.15 -20.53 5.56
C LEU A 481 18.52 -21.79 4.78
N GLU A 482 18.14 -21.81 3.51
CA GLU A 482 18.53 -22.82 2.53
C GLU A 482 19.44 -22.23 1.45
N ARG A 483 20.44 -22.99 1.02
CA ARG A 483 21.47 -22.55 0.08
C ARG A 483 20.95 -22.53 -1.36
N ARG A 484 21.17 -21.44 -2.11
CA ARG A 484 20.99 -21.35 -3.57
C ARG A 484 22.32 -21.59 -4.29
N ALA A 485 22.43 -22.61 -5.13
CA ALA A 485 23.72 -23.01 -5.70
C ALA A 485 24.41 -21.89 -6.53
N ASP A 486 23.64 -21.13 -7.30
CA ASP A 486 24.14 -20.22 -8.35
C ASP A 486 24.68 -18.86 -7.86
N PHE A 487 24.55 -18.57 -6.57
CA PHE A 487 24.98 -17.28 -5.99
C PHE A 487 26.08 -17.50 -4.95
N PRO A 488 26.96 -16.54 -4.65
CA PRO A 488 28.00 -16.71 -3.64
C PRO A 488 27.45 -17.00 -2.24
N SER A 489 28.09 -17.89 -1.48
CA SER A 489 27.66 -18.29 -0.13
C SER A 489 27.80 -17.18 0.91
N TRP A 490 28.67 -16.20 0.70
CA TRP A 490 28.84 -15.05 1.59
C TRP A 490 27.80 -13.94 1.36
N SER A 491 27.06 -13.97 0.24
CA SER A 491 26.00 -13.01 -0.04
C SER A 491 24.64 -13.54 0.42
N TRP A 492 23.78 -12.65 0.90
CA TRP A 492 22.38 -12.97 1.21
C TRP A 492 21.62 -13.49 -0.02
N THR A 493 22.03 -13.13 -1.24
CA THR A 493 21.42 -13.66 -2.48
C THR A 493 21.61 -15.17 -2.60
N GLY A 494 22.62 -15.72 -1.93
CA GLY A 494 22.90 -17.14 -1.82
C GLY A 494 21.95 -17.95 -0.93
N TRP A 495 20.93 -17.34 -0.33
CA TRP A 495 20.13 -17.97 0.73
C TRP A 495 18.64 -17.64 0.67
N LYS A 496 17.78 -18.65 0.81
CA LYS A 496 16.30 -18.52 0.85
C LYS A 496 15.73 -18.88 2.21
#